data_AF-A0A829D8K9-F1
#
_entry.id   AF-A0A829D8K9-F1
#
_cell.length_a   1.000
_cell.length_b   1.000
_cell.length_c   1.000
_cell.angle_alpha   90.00
_cell.angle_beta   90.00
_cell.angle_gamma   90.00
#
_symmetry.space_group_name_H-M   'P 1'
#
loop_
_entity.id
_entity.type
_entity.pdbx_description
1 polymer ?
#
loop_
_entity_poly.entity_id
_entity_poly.type
_entity_poly.pdbx_seq_one_letter_code
_entity_poly.pdbx_strand_id
1 'polypeptide(L)'
;MPEGFVEKQSKKGGGAVFHDPTNPHNSIRQMPGNPNSPNPAQQNSYVKFMKDGKFYDANGDVLKSGKLPEAHIPLNKFDITKMPKF
;
A
#
# COMPACT_ATOMS: atom_id res chain seq x y z
N MET A 1 7.93 -9.41 3.87
CA MET A 1 8.15 -8.73 2.57
C MET A 1 8.33 -9.81 1.51
N PRO A 2 7.72 -9.72 0.31
CA PRO A 2 7.92 -10.71 -0.74
C PRO A 2 9.39 -10.75 -1.16
N GLU A 3 9.88 -11.95 -1.48
CA GLU A 3 11.26 -12.15 -1.93
C GLU A 3 11.50 -11.40 -3.25
N GLY A 4 12.69 -10.79 -3.40
CA GLY A 4 13.08 -10.05 -4.61
C GLY A 4 12.54 -8.61 -4.72
N PHE A 5 11.68 -8.16 -3.81
CA PHE A 5 11.23 -6.76 -3.79
C PHE A 5 12.34 -5.81 -3.34
N VAL A 6 12.45 -4.67 -4.02
CA VAL A 6 13.42 -3.63 -3.69
C VAL A 6 12.73 -2.51 -2.92
N GLU A 7 13.30 -2.13 -1.78
CA GLU A 7 12.85 -0.99 -1.00
C GLU A 7 13.37 0.33 -1.59
N LYS A 8 12.48 1.32 -1.69
CA LYS A 8 12.80 2.71 -2.02
C LYS A 8 12.09 3.62 -1.02
N GLN A 9 12.77 4.68 -0.59
CA GLN A 9 12.10 5.73 0.17
C GLN A 9 10.97 6.35 -0.67
N SER A 10 9.84 6.63 -0.01
CA SER A 10 8.73 7.29 -0.69
C SER A 10 9.11 8.72 -1.06
N LYS A 11 8.83 9.11 -2.31
CA LYS A 11 9.03 10.48 -2.82
C LYS A 11 8.37 11.59 -1.97
N LYS A 12 7.38 11.24 -1.15
CA LYS A 12 6.65 12.17 -0.26
C LYS A 12 7.24 12.27 1.16
N GLY A 13 8.39 11.63 1.41
CA GLY A 13 9.03 11.58 2.74
C GLY A 13 8.38 10.57 3.68
N GLY A 14 9.18 10.00 4.59
CA GLY A 14 8.76 9.22 5.76
C GLY A 14 8.18 7.81 5.52
N GLY A 15 7.79 7.47 4.29
CA GLY A 15 7.28 6.14 3.93
C GLY A 15 8.28 5.27 3.18
N ALA A 16 7.99 3.98 3.11
CA ALA A 16 8.73 2.98 2.33
C ALA A 16 7.86 2.45 1.18
N VAL A 17 8.46 2.26 0.01
CA VAL A 17 7.85 1.63 -1.15
C VAL A 17 8.67 0.40 -1.50
N PHE A 18 8.04 -0.75 -1.38
CA PHE A 18 8.57 -2.02 -1.84
C PHE A 18 7.96 -2.29 -3.20
N HIS A 19 8.80 -2.48 -4.22
CA HIS A 19 8.34 -2.72 -5.59
C HIS A 19 9.05 -3.94 -6.16
N ASP A 20 8.32 -4.65 -7.00
CA ASP A 20 8.85 -5.74 -7.80
C ASP A 20 9.69 -5.15 -8.95
N PRO A 21 10.97 -5.49 -9.08
CA PRO A 21 11.81 -5.02 -10.18
C PRO A 21 11.40 -5.60 -11.53
N THR A 22 10.71 -6.75 -11.55
CA THR A 22 10.26 -7.43 -12.77
C THR A 22 8.89 -6.94 -13.25
N ASN A 23 8.08 -6.42 -12.33
CA ASN A 23 6.76 -5.85 -12.64
C ASN A 23 6.51 -4.57 -11.81
N PRO A 24 6.76 -3.37 -12.35
CA PRO A 24 6.57 -2.12 -11.61
C PRO A 24 5.11 -1.84 -11.21
N HIS A 25 4.16 -2.62 -11.72
CA HIS A 25 2.76 -2.58 -11.33
C HIS A 25 2.43 -3.42 -10.08
N ASN A 26 3.44 -4.07 -9.49
CA ASN A 26 3.39 -4.70 -8.18
C ASN A 26 4.11 -3.84 -7.16
N SER A 27 3.41 -3.45 -6.10
CA SER A 27 4.03 -2.71 -4.99
C SER A 27 3.28 -2.83 -3.68
N ILE A 28 4.03 -2.71 -2.59
CA ILE A 28 3.51 -2.49 -1.25
C ILE A 28 4.10 -1.16 -0.77
N ARG A 29 3.24 -0.21 -0.41
CA ARG A 29 3.66 1.10 0.06
C ARG A 29 3.20 1.32 1.49
N GLN A 30 4.15 1.43 2.40
CA GLN A 30 3.91 1.81 3.79
C GLN A 30 4.13 3.31 3.96
N MET A 31 3.20 3.98 4.62
CA MET A 31 3.24 5.41 4.87
C MET A 31 3.02 5.69 6.35
N PRO A 32 3.75 6.64 6.96
CA PRO A 32 3.55 7.02 8.36
C PRO A 32 2.22 7.73 8.60
N GLY A 33 1.59 8.24 7.53
CA GLY A 33 0.41 9.12 7.61
C GLY A 33 0.81 10.60 7.68
N ASN A 34 -0.18 11.47 7.63
CA ASN A 34 -0.04 12.90 7.89
C ASN A 34 -1.25 13.37 8.71
N PRO A 35 -1.09 13.66 10.01
CA PRO A 35 -2.21 14.06 10.88
C PRO A 35 -3.03 15.24 10.36
N ASN A 36 -2.43 16.13 9.56
CA ASN A 36 -3.09 17.30 8.96
C ASN A 36 -3.69 17.00 7.58
N SER A 37 -3.71 15.74 7.15
CA SER A 37 -4.30 15.35 5.86
C SER A 37 -5.80 15.65 5.84
N PRO A 38 -6.33 16.26 4.77
CA PRO A 38 -7.78 16.43 4.59
C PRO A 38 -8.48 15.09 4.34
N ASN A 39 -7.73 14.04 3.97
CA ASN A 39 -8.24 12.68 3.83
C ASN A 39 -8.05 11.92 5.15
N PRO A 40 -9.12 11.55 5.89
CA PRO A 40 -9.00 10.87 7.18
C PRO A 40 -8.24 9.54 7.12
N ALA A 41 -8.43 8.78 6.03
CA ALA A 41 -7.73 7.51 5.81
C ALA A 41 -6.20 7.64 5.62
N GLN A 42 -5.69 8.87 5.45
CA GLN A 42 -4.27 9.16 5.32
C GLN A 42 -3.68 9.87 6.56
N GLN A 43 -4.47 10.07 7.63
CA GLN A 43 -4.01 10.77 8.83
C GLN A 43 -3.08 9.92 9.69
N ASN A 44 -3.39 8.63 9.82
CA ASN A 44 -2.59 7.65 10.55
C ASN A 44 -1.73 6.81 9.61
N SER A 45 -0.85 5.98 10.15
CA SER A 45 -0.02 5.08 9.33
C SER A 45 -0.86 4.05 8.58
N TYR A 46 -0.55 3.85 7.30
CA TYR A 46 -1.29 2.98 6.40
C TYR A 46 -0.38 2.24 5.42
N VAL A 47 -0.92 1.16 4.86
CA VAL A 47 -0.35 0.38 3.77
C VAL A 47 -1.27 0.49 2.55
N LYS A 48 -0.66 0.59 1.37
CA LYS A 48 -1.34 0.36 0.10
C LYS A 48 -0.73 -0.87 -0.55
N PHE A 49 -1.59 -1.77 -1.00
CA PHE A 49 -1.19 -2.95 -1.75
C PHE A 49 -1.65 -2.80 -3.21
N MET A 50 -0.73 -3.03 -4.14
CA MET A 50 -1.01 -3.01 -5.58
C MET A 50 -0.41 -4.25 -6.23
N LYS A 51 -1.21 -4.94 -7.03
CA LYS A 51 -0.77 -6.06 -7.87
C LYS A 51 -1.33 -5.86 -9.28
N ASP A 52 -0.48 -5.98 -10.28
CA ASP A 52 -0.81 -5.78 -11.70
C ASP A 52 -1.62 -4.48 -11.95
N GLY A 53 -1.28 -3.42 -11.21
CA GLY A 53 -1.89 -2.10 -11.35
C GLY A 53 -3.25 -1.96 -10.66
N LYS A 54 -3.74 -3.02 -10.02
CA LYS A 54 -4.99 -3.04 -9.24
C LYS A 54 -4.70 -2.84 -7.77
N PHE A 55 -5.55 -2.06 -7.10
CA PHE A 55 -5.47 -1.83 -5.65
C PHE A 55 -6.42 -2.77 -4.92
N TYR A 56 -6.04 -3.10 -3.69
CA TYR A 56 -6.78 -4.03 -2.84
C TYR A 56 -7.07 -3.39 -1.48
N ASP A 57 -8.20 -3.77 -0.88
CA ASP A 57 -8.55 -3.38 0.49
C ASP A 57 -7.95 -4.34 1.54
N ALA A 58 -8.33 -4.19 2.80
CA ALA A 58 -7.82 -5.01 3.91
C ALA A 58 -8.23 -6.50 3.85
N ASN A 59 -9.22 -6.85 3.03
CA ASN A 59 -9.74 -8.20 2.89
C ASN A 59 -9.18 -8.92 1.65
N GLY A 60 -8.46 -8.19 0.79
CA GLY A 60 -7.95 -8.73 -0.48
C GLY A 60 -8.93 -8.54 -1.63
N ASP A 61 -9.95 -7.69 -1.47
CA ASP A 61 -10.92 -7.41 -2.51
C ASP A 61 -10.40 -6.30 -3.43
N VAL A 62 -10.62 -6.48 -4.73
CA VAL A 62 -10.15 -5.54 -5.76
C VAL A 62 -10.95 -4.24 -5.72
N LEU A 63 -10.25 -3.12 -5.75
CA LEU A 63 -10.82 -1.79 -5.74
C LEU A 63 -10.80 -1.16 -7.14
N LYS A 64 -11.82 -0.34 -7.42
CA LYS A 64 -11.91 0.43 -8.67
C LYS A 64 -10.80 1.48 -8.82
N SER A 65 -10.24 1.95 -7.70
CA SER A 65 -9.20 2.96 -7.69
C SER A 65 -8.42 2.96 -6.38
N GLY A 66 -7.12 3.25 -6.44
CA GLY A 66 -6.30 3.48 -5.26
C GLY A 66 -6.57 4.82 -4.56
N LYS A 67 -7.48 5.66 -5.05
CA LYS A 67 -7.90 6.89 -4.35
C LYS A 67 -8.96 6.62 -3.27
N LEU A 68 -9.61 5.46 -3.32
CA LEU A 68 -10.63 5.06 -2.37
C LEU A 68 -10.05 4.98 -0.94
N PRO A 69 -10.79 5.41 0.09
CA PRO A 69 -10.36 5.30 1.49
C PRO A 69 -9.92 3.88 1.86
N GLU A 70 -10.62 2.87 1.36
CA GLU A 70 -10.39 1.44 1.61
C GLU A 70 -9.03 0.97 1.07
N ALA A 71 -8.46 1.66 0.08
CA ALA A 71 -7.12 1.40 -0.43
C ALA A 71 -6.00 1.83 0.54
N HIS A 72 -6.34 2.54 1.63
CA HIS A 72 -5.42 3.00 2.67
C HIS A 72 -5.63 2.16 3.92
N ILE A 73 -5.10 0.94 3.88
CA ILE A 73 -5.30 -0.06 4.93
C ILE A 73 -4.53 0.41 6.17
N PRO A 74 -5.17 0.65 7.33
CA PRO A 74 -4.45 0.99 8.56
C PRO A 74 -3.33 -0.02 8.83
N LEU A 75 -2.14 0.46 9.19
CA LEU A 75 -0.95 -0.41 9.32
C LEU A 75 -1.18 -1.59 10.28
N ASN A 76 -1.91 -1.35 11.38
CA ASN A 76 -2.28 -2.37 12.37
C ASN A 76 -3.37 -3.36 11.91
N LYS A 77 -3.98 -3.13 10.75
CA LYS A 77 -4.98 -4.01 10.13
C LYS A 77 -4.48 -4.68 8.85
N PHE A 78 -3.26 -4.36 8.41
CA PHE A 78 -2.70 -4.97 7.21
C PHE A 78 -2.24 -6.40 7.51
N ASP A 79 -2.79 -7.34 6.75
CA ASP A 79 -2.44 -8.76 6.79
C ASP A 79 -2.09 -9.21 5.37
N ILE A 80 -0.81 -9.50 5.14
CA ILE A 80 -0.33 -9.92 3.82
C ILE A 80 -0.92 -11.26 3.37
N THR A 81 -1.40 -12.11 4.29
CA THR A 81 -1.96 -13.43 3.95
C THR A 81 -3.33 -13.33 3.29
N LYS A 82 -4.02 -12.19 3.45
CA LYS A 82 -5.29 -11.89 2.78
C LYS A 82 -5.09 -11.31 1.38
N MET A 83 -3.86 -10.92 1.02
CA MET A 83 -3.57 -10.29 -0.26
C MET A 83 -3.32 -11.36 -1.34
N PRO A 84 -3.56 -11.07 -2.62
CA PRO A 84 -3.15 -11.95 -3.70
C PRO A 84 -1.62 -12.11 -3.71
N LYS A 85 -1.15 -13.33 -4.02
CA LYS A 85 0.29 -13.63 -4.10
C LYS A 85 0.93 -12.88 -5.28
N PHE A 86 2.18 -12.44 -5.12
CA PHE A 86 2.97 -11.89 -6.22
C PHE A 86 3.40 -12.97 -7.20
#